data_AF-A0A7J2HMT7-F1
#
_entry.id   AF-A0A7J2HMT7-F1
#
_cell.length_a   1.000
_cell.length_b   1.000
_cell.length_c   1.000
_cell.angle_alpha   90.00
_cell.angle_beta   90.00
_cell.angle_gamma   90.00
#
_symmetry.space_group_name_H-M   'P 1'
#
loop_
_entity.id
_entity.type
_entity.pdbx_description
1 polymer ?
#
loop_
_entity_poly.entity_id
_entity_poly.type
_entity_poly.pdbx_seq_one_letter_code
_entity_poly.pdbx_strand_id
1 'polypeptide(L)' 'MEKKKTHLVTRVASDRLICTYCGNVITPGQRYYREEGVDFHLHSLIARNYCEDCYKKYGEEILIK' A
#
# COMPACT_ATOMS: atom_id res chain seq x y z
N MET A 1 -23.23 -8.99 -4.05
CA MET A 1 -21.80 -9.09 -3.72
C MET A 1 -21.17 -7.73 -3.98
N GLU A 2 -21.11 -6.87 -2.95
CA GLU A 2 -20.40 -5.60 -3.06
C GLU A 2 -18.91 -5.88 -3.07
N LYS A 3 -18.27 -5.77 -4.24
CA LYS A 3 -16.81 -5.81 -4.35
C LYS A 3 -16.28 -4.58 -3.63
N LYS A 4 -15.79 -4.77 -2.40
CA LYS A 4 -15.08 -3.73 -1.65
C LYS A 4 -13.98 -3.17 -2.56
N LYS A 5 -14.12 -1.91 -2.98
CA LYS A 5 -13.15 -1.23 -3.85
C LYS A 5 -12.02 -0.69 -2.99
N THR A 6 -10.90 -1.39 -3.00
CA THR A 6 -9.62 -0.91 -2.45
C THR A 6 -8.73 -0.52 -3.62
N HIS A 7 -8.02 0.60 -3.51
CA HIS A 7 -7.10 1.06 -4.54
C HIS A 7 -5.73 1.37 -3.94
N LEU A 8 -4.68 1.18 -4.74
CA LEU A 8 -3.33 1.58 -4.36
C LEU A 8 -3.11 3.03 -4.71
N VAL A 9 -2.77 3.81 -3.70
CA VAL A 9 -2.48 5.23 -3.83
C VAL A 9 -0.97 5.40 -3.77
N THR A 10 -0.40 5.99 -4.81
CA THR A 10 1.04 6.29 -4.82
C THR A 10 1.29 7.49 -3.92
N ARG A 11 2.17 7.35 -2.95
CA ARG A 11 2.60 8.41 -2.03
C ARG A 11 4.12 8.44 -1.95
N VAL A 12 4.67 9.58 -1.54
CA VAL A 12 6.09 9.70 -1.22
C VAL A 12 6.23 9.57 0.29
N ALA A 13 7.14 8.72 0.74
CA ALA A 13 7.37 8.49 2.16
C ALA A 13 7.91 9.78 2.78
N SER A 14 7.21 10.30 3.80
CA SER A 14 7.74 11.40 4.61
C SER A 14 8.66 10.89 5.72
N ASP A 15 8.48 9.63 6.11
CA ASP A 15 9.20 8.96 7.20
C ASP A 15 9.69 7.56 6.75
N ARG A 16 10.48 6.89 7.59
CA ARG A 16 10.88 5.50 7.31
C ARG A 16 9.66 4.58 7.42
N LEU A 17 9.26 3.99 6.30
CA LEU A 17 8.17 3.02 6.23
C LEU A 17 8.72 1.62 5.97
N ILE A 18 7.98 0.59 6.36
CA ILE A 18 8.33 -0.79 6.07
C ILE A 18 7.29 -1.35 5.10
N CYS A 19 7.77 -1.95 4.01
CA CYS A 19 6.93 -2.64 3.05
C CYS A 19 6.26 -3.86 3.74
N THR A 20 4.93 -3.91 3.76
CA THR A 20 4.16 -5.02 4.33
C THR A 20 4.39 -6.34 3.57
N TYR A 21 4.76 -6.26 2.29
CA TYR A 21 4.95 -7.45 1.45
C TYR A 21 6.34 -8.08 1.58
N CYS A 22 7.40 -7.29 1.41
CA CYS A 22 8.78 -7.79 1.42
C CYS A 22 9.59 -7.43 2.67
N GLY A 23 9.03 -6.62 3.58
CA GLY A 23 9.74 -6.11 4.75
C GLY A 23 10.82 -5.06 4.44
N ASN A 24 10.94 -4.63 3.18
CA ASN A 24 11.97 -3.67 2.78
C ASN A 24 11.70 -2.28 3.36
N VAL A 25 12.77 -1.57 3.73
CA VAL A 25 12.67 -0.22 4.31
C VAL A 25 12.55 0.81 3.19
N ILE A 26 11.50 1.60 3.24
CA ILE A 26 11.21 2.72 2.35
C ILE A 26 11.68 3.97 3.08
N THR A 27 12.71 4.63 2.56
CA THR A 27 13.26 5.83 3.19
C THR A 27 12.43 7.07 2.83
N PRO A 28 12.47 8.13 3.65
CA PRO A 28 11.90 9.42 3.29
C PRO A 28 12.36 9.86 1.88
N GLY A 29 11.43 10.38 1.08
CA GLY A 29 11.66 10.78 -0.31
C GLY A 29 11.50 9.65 -1.34
N GLN A 30 11.37 8.38 -0.92
CA GLN A 30 11.06 7.28 -1.84
C GLN A 30 9.55 7.14 -2.08
N ARG A 31 9.20 6.66 -3.28
CA ARG A 31 7.81 6.37 -3.64
C ARG A 31 7.37 5.03 -3.06
N TYR A 32 6.15 5.00 -2.55
CA TYR A 32 5.50 3.82 -2.05
C TYR A 32 4.02 3.81 -2.42
N TYR A 33 3.41 2.65 -2.32
CA TYR A 33 2.02 2.41 -2.68
C TYR A 33 1.28 2.02 -1.41
N ARG A 34 0.25 2.80 -1.06
CA ARG A 34 -0.56 2.55 0.11
C ARG A 34 -1.93 2.05 -0.31
N GLU A 35 -2.40 0.99 0.33
CA GLU A 35 -3.78 0.55 0.17
C GLU A 35 -4.73 1.50 0.90
N GLU A 36 -5.66 2.13 0.17
CA GLU A 36 -6.76 2.92 0.74
C GLU A 36 -8.10 2.33 0.28
N GLY A 37 -9.00 2.07 1.23
CA GLY A 37 -10.37 1.64 0.94
C GLY A 37 -11.23 2.84 0.56
N VAL A 38 -11.90 2.78 -0.60
CA VAL A 38 -12.61 3.94 -1.17
C VAL A 38 -13.95 4.23 -0.48
N ASP A 39 -14.52 3.29 0.28
CA ASP A 39 -15.90 3.43 0.76
C ASP A 39 -16.15 3.00 2.22
N PHE A 40 -15.10 2.72 2.98
CA PHE A 40 -15.28 2.38 4.38
C PHE A 40 -14.37 3.25 5.23
N HIS A 41 -14.97 3.97 6.17
CA HIS A 41 -14.30 4.42 7.40
C HIS A 41 -13.76 3.17 8.11
N LEU A 42 -12.65 2.62 7.62
CA LEU A 42 -11.91 1.58 8.30
C LEU A 42 -11.35 2.22 9.57
N HIS A 43 -12.10 2.09 10.67
CA HIS A 43 -11.65 2.36 12.04
C HIS A 43 -10.48 1.44 12.47
N SER A 44 -9.86 0.71 11.54
CA SER A 44 -8.73 -0.18 11.78
C SER A 44 -7.75 -0.07 10.61
N LEU A 45 -6.98 1.02 10.60
CA LEU A 45 -5.49 1.08 10.61
C LEU A 45 -4.63 0.00 9.92
N ILE A 46 -5.17 -0.88 9.07
CA ILE A 46 -4.36 -1.78 8.24
C ILE A 46 -4.01 -1.02 6.95
N ALA A 47 -3.24 0.04 7.13
CA ALA A 47 -2.62 0.78 6.05
C ALA A 47 -1.40 -0.01 5.55
N ARG A 48 -1.63 -0.94 4.62
CA ARG A 48 -0.54 -1.70 4.02
C ARG A 48 0.26 -0.77 3.12
N ASN A 49 1.57 -0.73 3.35
CA ASN A 49 2.51 0.06 2.55
C ASN A 49 3.32 -0.91 1.71
N TYR A 50 3.46 -0.64 0.42
CA TYR A 50 4.20 -1.46 -0.51
C TYR A 50 5.29 -0.61 -1.17
N CYS A 51 6.51 -1.12 -1.23
CA CYS A 51 7.58 -0.45 -1.95
C CYS A 51 7.34 -0.50 -3.47
N GLU A 52 7.99 0.41 -4.20
CA GLU A 52 7.90 0.45 -5.65
C GLU A 52 8.28 -0.88 -6.31
N ASP A 53 9.28 -1.60 -5.79
CA ASP A 53 9.64 -2.94 -6.29
C ASP A 53 8.50 -3.95 -6.20
N CYS A 54 7.80 -4.00 -5.05
CA CYS A 54 6.68 -4.93 -4.90
C CYS A 54 5.52 -4.55 -5.80
N TYR A 55 5.24 -3.26 -5.93
CA TYR A 55 4.24 -2.78 -6.87
C TYR A 55 4.62 -3.07 -8.33
N LYS A 56 5.87 -2.86 -8.73
CA LYS A 56 6.33 -3.19 -10.10
C LYS A 56 6.26 -4.69 -10.39
N LYS A 57 6.43 -5.53 -9.36
CA LYS A 57 6.44 -6.99 -9.49
C LYS A 57 5.05 -7.62 -9.45
N TYR A 58 4.12 -7.09 -8.66
CA TYR A 58 2.80 -7.66 -8.41
C TYR A 58 1.63 -6.76 -8.82
N GLY A 59 1.88 -5.48 -9.09
CA GLY A 59 0.86 -4.51 -9.48
C GLY A 59 -0.31 -4.43 -8.50
N GLU A 60 -1.52 -4.42 -9.05
CA GLU A 60 -2.77 -4.46 -8.29
C GLU A 60 -3.08 -5.86 -7.72
N GLU A 61 -2.41 -6.92 -8.17
CA GLU A 61 -2.60 -8.27 -7.61
C GLU A 61 -2.09 -8.38 -6.17
N ILE A 62 -1.24 -7.45 -5.73
CA ILE A 62 -0.76 -7.37 -4.34
C ILE A 62 -1.91 -7.12 -3.34
N LEU A 63 -3.04 -6.57 -3.82
CA LEU A 63 -4.25 -6.32 -3.04
C LEU A 63 -5.09 -7.58 -2.77
N ILE A 64 -4.81 -8.68 -3.49
CA ILE A 64 -5.66 -9.89 -3.48
C ILE A 64 -5.22 -10.88 -2.38
N LYS A 65 -4.20 -10.54 -1.57
CA LYS A 65 -3.57 -11.46 -0.61
C LYS A 65 -3.85 -11.17 0.86
#